data_AF-A0A1L8EIP1-F1
#
_entry.id   AF-A0A1L8EIP1-F1
#
_cell.length_a   1.000
_cell.length_b   1.000
_cell.length_c   1.000
_cell.angle_alpha   90.00
_cell.angle_beta   90.00
_cell.angle_gamma   90.00
#
_symmetry.space_group_name_H-M   'P 1'
#
loop_
_entity.id
_entity.type
_entity.pdbx_description
1 polymer ?
#
loop_
_entity_poly.entity_id
_entity_poly.type
_entity_poly.pdbx_seq_one_letter_code
_entity_poly.pdbx_strand_id
1 'polypeptide(L)'
;MIISDGLHYLATGNPLSKFVINTTGSLLNRKSAHTNTVVHASTSMSKDLVKVMPPLWQIAGNNRIFTRLAGLSGAAAVILGAIGSHNAKFKDNSEMRTIFDTANRFHFFHSIALLGVPLAKYPMLSGPLMVMGMTLFSGCLYYRAFTGNKPPFASMAPMGGTCLILAWLSFML
;
A
#
# COMPACT_ATOMS: atom_id res chain seq x y z
N MET A 1 -29.84 -31.62 29.20
CA MET A 1 -29.62 -31.62 27.74
C MET A 1 -29.44 -33.06 27.33
N ILE A 2 -30.44 -33.63 26.66
CA ILE A 2 -30.59 -35.09 26.51
C ILE A 2 -29.66 -35.55 25.39
N ILE A 3 -28.95 -36.67 25.60
CA ILE A 3 -27.94 -37.23 24.69
C ILE A 3 -28.48 -37.45 23.26
N SER A 4 -29.80 -37.57 23.11
CA SER A 4 -30.52 -37.65 21.83
C SER A 4 -30.31 -36.43 20.93
N ASP A 5 -30.27 -35.22 21.49
CA ASP A 5 -30.18 -33.98 20.70
C ASP A 5 -28.75 -33.79 20.14
N GLY A 6 -27.74 -34.24 20.90
CA GLY A 6 -26.34 -34.25 20.46
C GLY A 6 -26.08 -35.24 19.33
N LEU A 7 -26.69 -36.42 19.38
CA LEU A 7 -26.60 -37.41 18.30
C LEU A 7 -27.31 -36.93 17.02
N HIS A 8 -28.46 -36.28 17.15
CA HIS A 8 -29.18 -35.73 16.00
C HIS A 8 -28.36 -34.62 15.30
N TYR A 9 -27.66 -33.77 16.07
CA TYR A 9 -26.79 -32.73 15.54
C TYR A 9 -25.53 -33.29 14.85
N LEU A 10 -24.94 -34.36 15.38
CA LEU A 10 -23.80 -35.02 14.75
C LEU A 10 -24.19 -35.78 13.47
N ALA A 11 -25.37 -36.39 13.46
CA ALA A 11 -25.86 -37.13 12.30
C ALA A 11 -26.37 -36.22 11.17
N THR A 12 -27.05 -35.11 11.48
CA THR A 12 -27.73 -34.28 10.45
C THR A 12 -27.30 -32.81 10.41
N GLY A 13 -26.66 -32.31 11.47
CA GLY A 13 -26.23 -30.91 11.57
C GLY A 13 -24.79 -30.65 11.08
N ASN A 14 -23.96 -31.68 10.97
CA ASN A 14 -22.57 -31.55 10.54
C ASN A 14 -22.46 -31.49 8.99
N PRO A 15 -21.72 -30.52 8.41
CA PRO A 15 -21.49 -30.47 6.96
C PRO A 15 -20.88 -31.75 6.38
N LEU A 16 -20.11 -32.52 7.17
CA LEU A 16 -19.53 -33.80 6.76
C LEU A 16 -20.57 -34.91 6.60
N SER A 17 -21.59 -34.97 7.48
CA SER A 17 -22.62 -35.99 7.38
C SER A 17 -23.61 -35.70 6.26
N LYS A 18 -23.93 -34.42 6.02
CA LYS A 18 -24.69 -34.01 4.82
C LYS A 18 -23.97 -34.34 3.53
N PHE A 19 -22.65 -34.19 3.49
CA PHE A 19 -21.83 -34.61 2.35
C PHE A 19 -21.91 -36.13 2.14
N VAL A 20 -21.68 -36.94 3.17
CA VAL A 20 -21.74 -38.41 3.06
C VAL A 20 -23.14 -38.91 2.69
N ILE A 21 -24.21 -38.35 3.26
CA ILE A 21 -25.60 -38.72 2.96
C ILE A 21 -25.96 -38.33 1.51
N ASN A 22 -25.56 -37.14 1.05
CA ASN A 22 -25.78 -36.71 -0.35
C ASN A 22 -24.90 -37.48 -1.34
N THR A 23 -23.68 -37.86 -0.96
CA THR A 23 -22.79 -38.74 -1.74
C THR A 23 -23.38 -40.15 -1.85
N THR A 24 -23.95 -40.69 -0.77
CA THR A 24 -24.54 -42.04 -0.78
C THR A 24 -25.86 -42.08 -1.54
N GLY A 25 -26.71 -41.06 -1.40
CA GLY A 25 -27.94 -40.90 -2.17
C GLY A 25 -27.68 -40.65 -3.66
N SER A 26 -26.62 -39.90 -4.00
CA SER A 26 -26.24 -39.68 -5.41
C SER A 26 -25.61 -40.91 -6.07
N LEU A 27 -24.89 -41.76 -5.33
CA LEU A 27 -24.31 -43.02 -5.86
C LEU A 27 -25.38 -44.06 -6.24
N LEU A 28 -26.48 -44.14 -5.48
CA LEU A 28 -27.62 -45.00 -5.83
C LEU A 28 -28.39 -44.47 -7.06
N ASN A 29 -28.39 -43.16 -7.29
CA ASN A 29 -29.04 -42.53 -8.45
C ASN A 29 -28.14 -42.45 -9.70
N ARG A 30 -26.86 -42.83 -9.62
CA ARG A 30 -25.85 -42.68 -10.69
C ARG A 30 -25.47 -43.97 -11.42
N LYS A 31 -26.34 -44.98 -11.43
CA LYS A 31 -26.22 -46.06 -12.44
C LYS A 31 -26.52 -45.57 -13.87
N SER A 32 -27.06 -44.36 -14.00
CA SER A 32 -27.41 -43.77 -15.30
C SER A 32 -26.54 -42.54 -15.58
N ALA A 33 -25.65 -42.69 -16.56
CA ALA A 33 -24.92 -41.64 -17.27
C ALA A 33 -23.80 -40.89 -16.51
N HIS A 34 -22.64 -40.86 -17.18
CA HIS A 34 -21.69 -39.73 -17.19
C HIS A 34 -20.45 -39.83 -16.27
N THR A 35 -19.55 -40.75 -16.63
CA THR A 35 -18.29 -41.06 -15.91
C THR A 35 -17.09 -40.16 -16.28
N ASN A 36 -17.16 -39.27 -17.28
CA ASN A 36 -15.95 -38.58 -17.79
C ASN A 36 -15.81 -37.08 -17.48
N THR A 37 -16.74 -36.43 -16.78
CA THR A 37 -16.67 -34.96 -16.56
C THR A 37 -16.25 -34.52 -15.15
N VAL A 38 -16.23 -35.42 -14.16
CA VAL A 38 -16.09 -35.02 -12.75
C VAL A 38 -14.64 -34.83 -12.32
N VAL A 39 -13.68 -35.55 -12.92
CA VAL A 39 -12.26 -35.49 -12.52
C VAL A 39 -11.60 -34.14 -12.88
N HIS A 40 -12.08 -33.47 -13.93
CA HIS A 40 -11.56 -32.15 -14.33
C HIS A 40 -12.16 -30.97 -13.53
N ALA A 41 -13.33 -31.14 -12.91
CA ALA A 41 -14.01 -30.05 -12.20
C ALA A 41 -13.46 -29.80 -10.78
N SER A 42 -13.05 -30.86 -10.08
CA SER A 42 -12.58 -30.75 -8.68
C SER A 42 -11.21 -30.06 -8.55
N THR A 43 -10.34 -30.18 -9.55
CA THR A 43 -9.01 -29.54 -9.56
C THR A 43 -9.07 -28.06 -9.94
N SER A 44 -10.12 -27.63 -10.67
CA SER A 44 -10.36 -26.23 -11.01
C SER A 44 -10.87 -25.45 -9.80
N MET A 45 -11.84 -26.02 -9.08
CA MET A 45 -12.57 -25.31 -8.02
C MET A 45 -11.70 -24.97 -6.80
N SER A 46 -10.65 -25.76 -6.53
CA SER A 46 -9.65 -25.47 -5.49
C SER A 46 -8.69 -24.33 -5.88
N LYS A 47 -8.43 -24.11 -7.17
CA LYS A 47 -7.53 -23.03 -7.62
C LYS A 47 -8.22 -21.67 -7.58
N ASP A 48 -9.53 -21.64 -7.80
CA ASP A 48 -10.34 -20.41 -7.78
C ASP A 48 -10.65 -19.92 -6.35
N LEU A 49 -10.77 -20.83 -5.37
CA LEU A 49 -10.91 -20.48 -3.95
C LEU A 49 -9.60 -19.99 -3.32
N VAL A 50 -8.47 -20.39 -3.88
CA VAL A 50 -7.12 -19.93 -3.54
C VAL A 50 -6.69 -18.87 -4.57
N LYS A 51 -7.61 -17.96 -4.93
CA LYS A 51 -7.20 -16.67 -5.53
C LYS A 51 -6.53 -15.86 -4.42
N VAL A 52 -5.32 -16.29 -4.07
CA VAL A 52 -4.41 -15.63 -3.16
C VAL A 52 -4.30 -14.21 -3.69
N MET A 53 -4.63 -13.24 -2.85
CA MET A 53 -4.24 -11.86 -3.08
C MET A 53 -2.81 -11.87 -3.67
N PRO A 54 -2.60 -11.28 -4.86
CA PRO A 54 -1.30 -11.32 -5.50
C PRO A 54 -0.27 -10.80 -4.50
N PRO A 55 0.91 -11.42 -4.42
CA PRO A 55 1.91 -11.02 -3.45
C PRO A 55 2.25 -9.53 -3.61
N LEU A 56 2.63 -8.87 -2.50
CA LEU A 56 2.82 -7.41 -2.46
C LEU A 56 3.78 -6.90 -3.56
N TRP A 57 4.81 -7.69 -3.90
CA TRP A 57 5.74 -7.35 -4.98
C TRP A 57 5.11 -7.40 -6.38
N GLN A 58 4.04 -8.18 -6.57
CA GLN A 58 3.29 -8.27 -7.82
C GLN A 58 2.28 -7.12 -7.96
N ILE A 59 1.68 -6.67 -6.85
CA ILE A 59 0.87 -5.44 -6.80
C ILE A 59 1.75 -4.21 -7.05
N ALA A 60 2.87 -4.11 -6.33
CA ALA A 60 3.89 -3.09 -6.56
C ALA A 60 4.49 -3.18 -7.98
N GLY A 61 4.52 -4.40 -8.54
CA GLY A 61 5.02 -4.72 -9.87
C GLY A 61 4.32 -4.00 -11.03
N ASN A 62 3.07 -3.55 -10.83
CA ASN A 62 2.33 -2.79 -11.84
C ASN A 62 2.76 -1.30 -11.89
N ASN A 63 3.28 -0.75 -10.77
CA ASN A 63 3.65 0.66 -10.63
C ASN A 63 5.08 0.85 -10.11
N ARG A 64 6.03 0.06 -10.64
CA ARG A 64 7.44 0.03 -10.16
C ARG A 64 8.14 1.39 -10.19
N ILE A 65 7.68 2.29 -11.06
CA ILE A 65 8.22 3.64 -11.16
C ILE A 65 8.09 4.41 -9.84
N PHE A 66 6.95 4.33 -9.16
CA PHE A 66 6.76 5.05 -7.90
C PHE A 66 7.60 4.46 -6.78
N THR A 67 7.76 3.13 -6.74
CA THR A 67 8.65 2.47 -5.77
C THR A 67 10.11 2.87 -5.98
N ARG A 68 10.56 3.00 -7.23
CA ARG A 68 11.91 3.49 -7.54
C ARG A 68 12.08 4.96 -7.15
N LEU A 69 11.10 5.80 -7.46
CA LEU A 69 11.11 7.21 -7.07
C LEU A 69 11.11 7.39 -5.55
N ALA A 70 10.37 6.55 -4.82
CA ALA A 70 10.35 6.54 -3.37
C ALA A 70 11.70 6.11 -2.78
N GLY A 71 12.34 5.09 -3.36
CA GLY A 71 13.71 4.70 -2.99
C GLY A 71 14.72 5.82 -3.23
N LEU A 72 14.68 6.46 -4.40
CA LEU A 72 15.56 7.58 -4.73
C LEU A 72 15.34 8.78 -3.80
N SER A 73 14.07 9.13 -3.56
CA SER A 73 13.69 10.22 -2.68
C SER A 73 14.08 9.96 -1.22
N GLY A 74 13.86 8.74 -0.73
CA GLY A 74 14.29 8.32 0.61
C GLY A 74 15.81 8.38 0.76
N ALA A 75 16.56 7.90 -0.23
CA ALA A 75 18.02 8.01 -0.23
C ALA A 75 18.49 9.48 -0.20
N ALA A 76 17.86 10.35 -0.99
CA ALA A 76 18.14 11.79 -0.97
C ALA A 76 17.84 12.40 0.41
N ALA A 77 16.73 12.03 1.06
CA ALA A 77 16.36 12.50 2.39
C ALA A 77 17.35 12.03 3.48
N VAL A 78 17.92 10.81 3.36
CA VAL A 78 18.99 10.34 4.25
C VAL A 78 20.26 11.17 4.07
N ILE A 79 20.68 11.40 2.82
CA ILE A 79 21.87 12.19 2.50
C ILE A 79 21.71 13.62 3.03
N LEU A 80 20.57 14.25 2.76
CA LEU A 80 20.27 15.60 3.24
C LEU A 80 20.20 15.65 4.78
N GLY A 81 19.60 14.66 5.43
CA GLY A 81 19.59 14.55 6.89
C GLY A 81 20.99 14.44 7.48
N ALA A 82 21.87 13.63 6.88
CA ALA A 82 23.27 13.53 7.30
C ALA A 82 23.99 14.88 7.13
N ILE A 83 23.82 15.54 5.98
CA ILE A 83 24.39 16.88 5.75
C ILE A 83 23.90 17.86 6.82
N GLY A 84 22.59 17.92 7.09
CA GLY A 84 22.01 18.83 8.09
C GLY A 84 22.58 18.65 9.49
N SER A 85 22.85 17.40 9.89
CA SER A 85 23.41 17.09 11.22
C SER A 85 24.87 17.51 11.38
N HIS A 86 25.66 17.50 10.30
CA HIS A 86 27.09 17.78 10.30
C HIS A 86 27.44 19.19 9.79
N ASN A 87 26.51 19.92 9.18
CA ASN A 87 26.81 21.22 8.59
C ASN A 87 26.99 22.31 9.67
N ALA A 88 28.22 22.81 9.80
CA ALA A 88 28.57 23.84 10.77
C ALA A 88 27.77 25.15 10.58
N LYS A 89 27.32 25.47 9.36
CA LYS A 89 26.50 26.67 9.09
C LYS A 89 25.17 26.69 9.83
N PHE A 90 24.60 25.53 10.13
CA PHE A 90 23.37 25.42 10.92
C PHE A 90 23.60 25.55 12.43
N LYS A 91 24.86 25.56 12.87
CA LYS A 91 25.22 25.73 14.29
C LYS A 91 25.11 27.19 14.73
N ASP A 92 25.40 28.12 13.81
CA ASP A 92 25.36 29.56 14.09
C ASP A 92 23.99 30.21 13.80
N ASN A 93 23.11 29.52 13.07
CA ASN A 93 21.79 30.03 12.70
C ASN A 93 20.68 29.00 13.02
N SER A 94 20.16 29.08 14.25
CA SER A 94 19.17 28.15 14.79
C SER A 94 17.83 28.14 14.05
N GLU A 95 17.42 29.28 13.47
CA GLU A 95 16.21 29.36 12.66
C GLU A 95 16.35 28.54 11.38
N MET A 96 17.45 28.72 10.64
CA MET A 96 17.69 27.98 9.39
C MET A 96 17.85 26.49 9.62
N ARG A 97 18.44 26.10 10.77
CA ARG A 97 18.48 24.70 11.19
C ARG A 97 17.08 24.12 11.39
N THR A 98 16.19 24.85 12.06
CA THR A 98 14.81 24.41 12.31
C THR A 98 14.03 24.25 11.00
N ILE A 99 14.22 25.18 10.05
CA ILE A 99 13.62 25.11 8.71
C ILE A 99 14.16 23.89 7.94
N PHE A 100 15.47 23.64 7.99
CA PHE A 100 16.10 22.49 7.38
C PHE A 100 15.56 21.17 7.94
N ASP A 101 15.51 21.04 9.26
CA ASP A 101 15.02 19.84 9.94
C ASP A 101 13.54 19.60 9.61
N THR A 102 12.75 20.65 9.50
CA THR A 102 11.36 20.57 9.05
C THR A 102 11.29 20.08 7.60
N ALA A 103 12.08 20.66 6.68
CA ALA A 103 12.14 20.22 5.29
C ALA A 103 12.46 18.73 5.19
N ASN A 104 13.48 18.29 5.95
CA ASN A 104 13.96 16.92 5.93
C ASN A 104 12.95 15.92 6.51
N ARG A 105 12.27 16.28 7.61
CA ARG A 105 11.19 15.46 8.17
C ARG A 105 10.06 15.27 7.17
N PHE A 106 9.60 16.35 6.54
CA PHE A 106 8.54 16.27 5.53
C PHE A 106 9.00 15.48 4.30
N HIS A 107 10.22 15.67 3.81
CA HIS A 107 10.77 14.88 2.71
C HIS A 107 10.78 13.38 3.04
N PHE A 108 11.20 13.02 4.26
CA PHE A 108 11.24 11.62 4.70
C PHE A 108 9.83 10.99 4.79
N PHE A 109 8.88 11.68 5.43
CA PHE A 109 7.51 11.17 5.56
C PHE A 109 6.82 10.97 4.21
N HIS A 110 6.97 11.91 3.29
CA HIS A 110 6.36 11.80 1.96
C HIS A 110 7.09 10.79 1.07
N SER A 111 8.39 10.54 1.29
CA SER A 111 9.11 9.46 0.63
C SER A 111 8.60 8.08 1.07
N ILE A 112 8.32 7.90 2.37
CA ILE A 112 7.70 6.68 2.88
C ILE A 112 6.27 6.54 2.34
N ALA A 113 5.48 7.63 2.33
CA ALA A 113 4.15 7.62 1.74
C ALA A 113 4.17 7.24 0.25
N LEU A 114 5.21 7.66 -0.50
CA LEU A 114 5.40 7.32 -1.90
C LEU A 114 5.63 5.81 -2.11
N LEU A 115 6.20 5.09 -1.14
CA LEU A 115 6.28 3.62 -1.18
C LEU A 115 4.90 2.95 -1.13
N GLY A 116 3.92 3.61 -0.51
CA GLY A 116 2.54 3.15 -0.41
C GLY A 116 1.70 3.40 -1.65
N VAL A 117 2.14 4.27 -2.57
CA VAL A 117 1.36 4.63 -3.78
C VAL A 117 0.93 3.44 -4.63
N PRO A 118 1.74 2.39 -4.87
CA PRO A 118 1.30 1.24 -5.65
C PRO A 118 0.10 0.48 -5.05
N LEU A 119 -0.19 0.67 -3.76
CA LEU A 119 -1.34 0.08 -3.06
C LEU A 119 -2.61 0.94 -3.16
N ALA A 120 -2.50 2.19 -3.61
CA ALA A 120 -3.63 3.08 -3.81
C ALA A 120 -4.51 2.61 -4.96
N LYS A 121 -5.80 2.93 -4.92
CA LYS A 121 -6.74 2.66 -6.01
C LYS A 121 -6.39 3.43 -7.30
N TYR A 122 -5.90 4.67 -7.16
CA TYR A 122 -5.52 5.55 -8.26
C TYR A 122 -4.05 5.98 -8.18
N PRO A 123 -3.09 5.05 -8.39
CA PRO A 123 -1.66 5.32 -8.22
C PRO A 123 -1.12 6.39 -9.18
N MET A 124 -1.70 6.48 -10.39
CA MET A 124 -1.35 7.51 -11.38
C MET A 124 -1.80 8.92 -11.01
N LEU A 125 -2.71 9.05 -10.05
CA LEU A 125 -3.09 10.34 -9.49
C LEU A 125 -2.26 10.64 -8.24
N SER A 126 -2.24 9.71 -7.28
CA SER A 126 -1.55 9.90 -6.00
C SER A 126 -0.04 10.07 -6.15
N GLY A 127 0.59 9.31 -7.05
CA GLY A 127 2.03 9.32 -7.26
C GLY A 127 2.59 10.67 -7.73
N PRO A 128 2.13 11.22 -8.87
CA PRO A 128 2.58 12.52 -9.35
C PRO A 128 2.28 13.64 -8.37
N LEU A 129 1.10 13.66 -7.73
CA LEU A 129 0.76 14.66 -6.71
C LEU A 129 1.73 14.60 -5.52
N MET A 130 2.07 13.40 -5.06
CA MET A 130 3.03 13.18 -3.98
C MET A 130 4.43 13.66 -4.35
N VAL A 131 4.93 13.28 -5.54
CA VAL A 131 6.28 13.67 -6.01
C VAL A 131 6.38 15.17 -6.22
N MET A 132 5.41 15.78 -6.92
CA MET A 132 5.40 17.21 -7.20
C MET A 132 5.26 18.02 -5.92
N GLY A 133 4.29 17.66 -5.07
CA GLY A 133 4.05 18.34 -3.79
C GLY A 133 5.27 18.27 -2.87
N MET A 134 5.89 17.09 -2.75
CA MET A 134 7.08 16.89 -1.93
C MET A 134 8.28 17.71 -2.44
N THR A 135 8.50 17.73 -3.75
CA THR A 135 9.60 18.47 -4.37
C THR A 135 9.41 19.98 -4.22
N LEU A 136 8.20 20.49 -4.46
CA LEU A 136 7.89 21.91 -4.31
C LEU A 136 7.95 22.36 -2.86
N PHE A 137 7.34 21.62 -1.94
CA PHE A 137 7.32 21.96 -0.52
C PHE A 137 8.72 21.84 0.09
N SER A 138 9.29 20.64 0.09
CA SER A 138 10.57 20.37 0.75
C SER A 138 11.73 21.09 0.04
N GLY A 139 11.72 21.16 -1.29
CA GLY A 139 12.73 21.86 -2.08
C GLY A 139 12.77 23.37 -1.78
N CYS A 140 11.61 24.02 -1.64
CA CYS A 140 11.56 25.44 -1.25
C CYS A 140 12.13 25.67 0.16
N LEU A 141 11.85 24.78 1.10
CA LEU A 141 12.37 24.89 2.46
C LEU A 141 13.89 24.62 2.50
N TYR A 142 14.39 23.63 1.76
CA TYR A 142 15.83 23.41 1.63
C TYR A 142 16.55 24.61 1.01
N TYR A 143 15.98 25.20 -0.05
CA TYR A 143 16.53 26.40 -0.65
C TYR A 143 16.64 27.55 0.35
N ARG A 144 15.56 27.79 1.13
CA ARG A 144 15.54 28.81 2.17
C ARG A 144 16.57 28.53 3.27
N ALA A 145 16.70 27.27 3.69
CA ALA A 145 17.66 26.88 4.72
C ALA A 145 19.12 27.09 4.29
N PHE A 146 19.47 26.81 3.03
CA PHE A 146 20.84 27.00 2.54
C PHE A 146 21.16 28.45 2.17
N THR A 147 20.21 29.17 1.58
CA THR A 147 20.44 30.52 1.05
C THR A 147 20.19 31.59 2.11
N GLY A 148 19.39 31.31 3.14
CA GLY A 148 18.92 32.30 4.12
C GLY A 148 17.88 33.29 3.55
N ASN A 149 17.77 33.37 2.23
CA ASN A 149 16.83 34.23 1.52
C ASN A 149 15.47 33.55 1.33
N LYS A 150 14.43 34.38 1.26
CA LYS A 150 13.10 33.91 0.82
C LYS A 150 13.23 33.36 -0.60
N PRO A 151 12.66 32.17 -0.90
CA PRO A 151 12.68 31.65 -2.25
C PRO A 151 12.00 32.65 -3.20
N PRO A 152 12.54 32.84 -4.42
CA PRO A 152 12.01 33.83 -5.38
C PRO A 152 10.54 33.60 -5.74
N PHE A 153 10.04 32.38 -5.52
CA PHE A 153 8.64 32.01 -5.69
C PHE A 153 8.01 31.60 -4.35
N ALA A 154 7.73 32.58 -3.49
CA ALA A 154 7.17 32.33 -2.16
C ALA A 154 5.86 31.50 -2.18
N SER A 155 5.07 31.58 -3.26
CA SER A 155 3.83 30.81 -3.43
C SER A 155 4.06 29.32 -3.75
N MET A 156 5.27 28.88 -4.10
CA MET A 156 5.53 27.47 -4.41
C MET A 156 5.40 26.56 -3.19
N ALA A 157 5.78 27.02 -2.00
CA ALA A 157 5.65 26.23 -0.77
C ALA A 157 4.17 25.93 -0.43
N PRO A 158 3.25 26.91 -0.38
CA PRO A 158 1.84 26.61 -0.14
C PRO A 158 1.20 25.80 -1.27
N MET A 159 1.58 26.00 -2.54
CA MET A 159 1.12 25.15 -3.65
C MET A 159 1.61 23.70 -3.51
N GLY A 160 2.87 23.50 -3.08
CA GLY A 160 3.38 22.16 -2.78
C GLY A 160 2.61 21.50 -1.64
N GLY A 161 2.31 22.26 -0.59
CA GLY A 161 1.50 21.79 0.54
C GLY A 161 0.08 21.38 0.13
N THR A 162 -0.60 22.15 -0.72
CA THR A 162 -1.93 21.78 -1.22
C THR A 162 -1.87 20.52 -2.09
N CYS A 163 -0.85 20.37 -2.95
CA CYS A 163 -0.64 19.12 -3.70
C CYS A 163 -0.44 17.92 -2.77
N LEU A 164 0.30 18.07 -1.67
CA LEU A 164 0.49 16.99 -0.69
C LEU A 164 -0.82 16.63 0.03
N ILE A 165 -1.63 17.61 0.43
CA ILE A 165 -2.95 17.37 1.03
C ILE A 165 -3.84 16.59 0.05
N LEU A 166 -3.90 17.02 -1.22
CA LEU A 166 -4.67 16.32 -2.25
C LEU A 166 -4.12 14.90 -2.51
N ALA A 167 -2.80 14.70 -2.45
CA ALA A 167 -2.19 13.38 -2.57
C ALA A 167 -2.66 12.44 -1.46
N TRP A 168 -2.66 12.90 -0.20
CA TRP A 168 -3.16 12.11 0.93
C TRP A 168 -4.65 11.83 0.83
N LEU A 169 -5.46 12.82 0.43
CA LEU A 169 -6.90 12.61 0.21
C LEU A 169 -7.18 11.61 -0.91
N SER A 170 -6.35 11.60 -1.96
CA SER A 170 -6.51 10.64 -3.06
C SER A 170 -6.33 9.18 -2.65
N PHE A 171 -5.66 8.91 -1.52
CA PHE A 171 -5.56 7.56 -0.97
C PHE A 171 -6.87 7.05 -0.34
N MET A 172 -7.84 7.93 -0.06
CA MET A 172 -9.14 7.52 0.46
C MET A 172 -10.10 6.99 -0.61
N LEU A 173 -9.80 7.21 -1.90
CA LEU A 173 -10.66 6.87 -3.02
C LEU A 173 -10.58 5.39 -3.37
#